data_AF-A0A0E4BWX7-F1
#
_entry.id   AF-A0A0E4BWX7-F1
#
_cell.length_a   1.000
_cell.length_b   1.000
_cell.length_c   1.000
_cell.angle_alpha   90.00
_cell.angle_beta   90.00
_cell.angle_gamma   90.00
#
_symmetry.space_group_name_H-M   'P 1'
#
loop_
_entity.id
_entity.type
_entity.pdbx_description
1 polymer ?
#
loop_
_entity_poly.entity_id
_entity_poly.type
_entity_poly.pdbx_seq_one_letter_code
_entity_poly.pdbx_strand_id
1 'polypeptide(L)' 'MKIEAHVLEVQDKGDKLFLVGQGRAVSAAEWQPWMPIAVSVPMNDRNRKAFYVGRHFDLTITPR' A
#
# COMPACT_ATOMS: atom_id res chain seq x y z
N MET A 1 7.81 -8.92 7.61
CA MET A 1 7.01 -9.51 6.50
C MET A 1 7.01 -8.55 5.34
N LYS A 2 7.20 -9.02 4.09
CA LYS A 2 7.14 -8.20 2.88
C LYS A 2 5.88 -8.54 2.08
N ILE A 3 5.17 -7.51 1.59
CA ILE A 3 3.97 -7.64 0.78
C ILE A 3 4.18 -6.83 -0.51
N GLU A 4 4.01 -7.49 -1.65
CA GLU A 4 4.02 -6.87 -2.97
C GLU A 4 2.58 -6.49 -3.32
N ALA A 5 2.35 -5.21 -3.61
CA ALA A 5 1.01 -4.67 -3.80
C ALA A 5 0.97 -3.63 -4.93
N HIS A 6 -0.24 -3.34 -5.40
CA HIS A 6 -0.50 -2.22 -6.28
C HIS A 6 -1.61 -1.34 -5.71
N VAL A 7 -1.57 -0.05 -6.01
CA VAL A 7 -2.55 0.93 -5.53
C VAL A 7 -3.83 0.83 -6.36
N LEU A 8 -4.97 0.66 -5.68
CA LEU A 8 -6.31 0.68 -6.27
C LEU A 8 -6.96 2.05 -6.11
N GLU A 9 -6.75 2.69 -4.96
CA GLU A 9 -7.36 3.97 -4.63
C GLU A 9 -6.40 4.86 -3.84
N VAL A 10 -6.47 6.16 -4.11
CA VAL A 10 -5.76 7.20 -3.36
C VAL A 10 -6.78 8.27 -2.98
N GLN A 11 -6.94 8.51 -1.68
CA GLN A 11 -7.77 9.59 -1.16
C GLN A 11 -6.90 10.61 -0.40
N ASP A 12 -7.05 11.89 -0.75
CA ASP A 12 -6.47 12.99 0.00
C ASP A 12 -7.40 13.36 1.17
N LYS A 13 -6.87 13.32 2.40
CA LYS A 13 -7.59 13.73 3.63
C LYS A 13 -7.05 15.05 4.20
N GLY A 14 -6.21 15.77 3.47
CA GLY A 14 -5.57 17.02 3.87
C GLY A 14 -4.29 16.79 4.66
N ASP A 15 -4.36 16.14 5.81
CA ASP A 15 -3.19 15.84 6.66
C ASP A 15 -2.47 14.54 6.23
N LYS A 16 -3.21 13.62 5.63
CA LYS A 16 -2.76 12.28 5.24
C LYS A 16 -3.26 11.91 3.87
N LEU A 17 -2.49 11.08 3.21
CA LEU A 17 -2.87 10.37 1.99
C LEU A 17 -3.29 8.95 2.41
N PHE A 18 -4.53 8.60 2.14
CA PHE A 18 -5.06 7.27 2.38
C PHE A 18 -4.94 6.44 1.10
N LEU A 19 -4.33 5.27 1.22
CA LEU A 19 -4.03 4.36 0.12
C LEU A 19 -4.75 3.05 0.35
N VAL A 20 -5.53 2.62 -0.64
CA VAL A 20 -6.07 1.27 -0.71
C VAL A 20 -5.30 0.55 -1.80
N GLY A 21 -4.65 -0.55 -1.44
CA GLY A 21 -3.95 -1.42 -2.37
C GLY A 21 -4.40 -2.85 -2.24
N GLN A 22 -4.02 -3.64 -3.23
CA GLN A 22 -4.24 -5.08 -3.23
C GLN A 22 -2.91 -5.78 -3.47
N GLY A 23 -2.58 -6.74 -2.62
CA GLY A 23 -1.25 -7.36 -2.64
C GLY A 23 -1.20 -8.78 -2.12
N ARG A 24 -0.04 -9.40 -2.29
CA ARG A 24 0.28 -10.74 -1.82
C ARG A 24 1.54 -10.70 -0.96
N ALA A 25 1.50 -11.41 0.17
CA ALA A 25 2.68 -11.57 1.02
C ALA A 25 3.71 -12.49 0.33
N VAL A 26 4.95 -12.01 0.22
CA VAL A 26 6.06 -12.68 -0.48
C VAL A 26 6.46 -14.02 0.19
N SER A 27 6.01 -14.26 1.42
CA SER A 27 6.22 -15.50 2.18
C SER A 27 4.95 -16.31 2.45
N ALA A 28 3.80 -15.91 1.88
CA ALA A 28 2.55 -16.67 2.05
C ALA A 28 2.43 -17.76 0.98
N ALA A 29 1.87 -18.90 1.39
CA ALA A 29 1.55 -20.01 0.50
C ALA A 29 0.68 -19.51 -0.68
N GLU A 30 0.94 -20.02 -1.89
CA GLU A 30 0.37 -19.55 -3.17
C GLU A 30 -1.15 -19.44 -3.25
N TRP A 31 -1.86 -20.12 -2.35
CA TRP A 31 -3.32 -20.14 -2.29
C TRP A 31 -3.94 -18.99 -1.49
N GLN A 32 -3.15 -18.08 -0.89
CA GLN A 32 -3.73 -16.93 -0.21
C GLN A 32 -4.26 -15.89 -1.20
N PRO A 33 -5.54 -15.50 -1.10
CA PRO A 33 -6.13 -14.47 -1.94
C PRO A 33 -5.40 -13.14 -1.79
N TRP A 34 -5.43 -12.34 -2.84
CA TRP A 34 -5.01 -10.95 -2.82
C TRP A 34 -5.69 -10.20 -1.67
N MET A 35 -4.90 -9.75 -0.70
CA MET A 35 -5.42 -9.09 0.50
C MET A 35 -5.62 -7.60 0.24
N PRO A 36 -6.74 -7.00 0.68
CA PRO A 36 -6.88 -5.55 0.71
C PRO A 36 -5.94 -4.97 1.78
N ILE A 37 -5.21 -3.93 1.42
CA ILE A 37 -4.23 -3.26 2.27
C ILE A 37 -4.62 -1.78 2.34
N ALA A 38 -4.87 -1.29 3.55
CA ALA A 38 -5.07 0.13 3.80
C ALA A 38 -3.81 0.72 4.45
N VAL A 39 -3.22 1.74 3.83
CA VAL A 39 -2.05 2.44 4.34
C VAL A 39 -2.37 3.93 4.44
N SER A 40 -2.02 4.55 5.56
CA SER A 40 -2.07 6.01 5.71
C SER A 40 -0.65 6.55 5.76
N VAL A 41 -0.32 7.46 4.85
CA VAL A 41 0.98 8.15 4.84
C VAL A 41 0.79 9.65 5.03
N PRO A 42 1.76 10.37 5.60
CA PRO A 42 1.68 11.83 5.73
C PRO A 42 1.52 12.50 4.36
N MET A 43 0.67 13.52 4.29
CA MET A 43 0.50 14.31 3.07
C MET A 43 1.70 15.25 2.91
N ASN A 44 2.56 14.95 1.94
CA ASN A 44 3.67 15.81 1.53
C ASN A 44 3.90 15.68 0.02
N ASP A 45 4.63 16.64 -0.57
CA ASP A 45 4.83 16.68 -2.02
C ASP A 45 5.51 15.43 -2.59
N ARG A 46 6.36 14.78 -1.80
CA ARG A 46 7.03 13.53 -2.18
C ARG A 46 6.01 12.39 -2.28
N ASN A 47 5.20 12.19 -1.24
CA ASN A 47 4.23 11.11 -1.15
C ASN A 47 3.10 11.32 -2.17
N ARG A 48 2.62 12.55 -2.33
CA ARG A 48 1.59 12.89 -3.32
C ARG A 48 1.99 12.50 -4.75
N LYS A 49 3.26 12.70 -5.11
CA LYS A 49 3.80 12.29 -6.43
C LYS A 49 4.12 10.80 -6.50
N ALA A 50 4.50 10.20 -5.37
CA ALA A 50 4.96 8.82 -5.30
C ALA A 50 3.81 7.78 -5.29
N PHE A 51 2.59 8.17 -4.90
CA PHE A 51 1.45 7.26 -4.82
C PHE A 51 0.31 7.69 -5.76
N TYR A 52 0.02 6.85 -6.74
CA TYR A 52 -1.07 7.00 -7.70
C TYR A 52 -1.65 5.64 -8.05
N VAL A 53 -2.89 5.61 -8.54
CA VAL A 53 -3.59 4.37 -8.92
C VAL A 53 -2.81 3.58 -9.97
N GLY A 54 -2.68 2.27 -9.77
CA GLY A 54 -1.92 1.35 -10.61
C GLY A 54 -0.43 1.26 -10.29
N ARG A 55 0.09 2.09 -9.37
CA ARG A 55 1.50 2.00 -8.95
C ARG A 55 1.76 0.75 -8.11
N HIS A 56 2.82 0.03 -8.46
CA HIS A 56 3.34 -1.07 -7.65
C HIS A 56 4.17 -0.53 -6.47
N PHE A 57 4.04 -1.16 -5.30
CA PHE A 57 4.80 -0.83 -4.11
C PHE A 57 5.05 -2.06 -3.24
N ASP A 58 6.15 -2.00 -2.50
CA ASP A 58 6.52 -2.99 -1.50
C ASP A 58 6.17 -2.46 -0.10
N LEU A 59 5.38 -3.21 0.65
CA LEU A 59 5.10 -2.93 2.06
C LEU A 59 5.92 -3.86 2.95
N THR A 60 6.74 -3.28 3.82
CA THR A 60 7.49 -4.04 4.84
C THR A 60 6.85 -3.81 6.21
N ILE A 61 6.32 -4.88 6.81
CA ILE A 61 5.76 -4.89 8.16
C ILE A 61 6.82 -5.43 9.13
N THR A 62 7.22 -4.61 10.09
CA THR A 62 8.11 -4.99 11.18
C THR A 62 7.28 -5.26 12.43
N PRO A 63 7.27 -6.50 12.98
CA PRO A 63 6.61 -6.77 14.25
C PRO A 63 7.29 -5.96 15.37
N ARG A 64 6.50 -5.49 16.34
CA ARG A 64 6.99 -4.90 17.58
C ARG A 64 7.14 -5.96 18.66
#